data_AF-A0A3D0USI8-F1
#
_entry.id   AF-A0A3D0USI8-F1
#
_cell.length_a   1.000
_cell.length_b   1.000
_cell.length_c   1.000
_cell.angle_alpha   90.00
_cell.angle_beta   90.00
_cell.angle_gamma   90.00
#
_symmetry.space_group_name_H-M   'P 1'
#
loop_
_entity.id
_entity.type
_entity.pdbx_description
1 polymer ?
#
loop_
_entity_poly.entity_id
_entity_poly.type
_entity_poly.pdbx_seq_one_letter_code
_entity_poly.pdbx_strand_id
1 'polypeptide(L)'
;MPVFATLGNHDDMGNTGSVLDIFKKTKIIPLRNQSLVEKGIQIVGIDDKSYWNGRTLTEVLDESKMVSNDLFTILVSHQPQHLKKLSNYPIDLELAGHTHNGQFIPVTWII
;
A
#
# COMPACT_ATOMS: atom_id res chain seq x y z
N MET A 1 15.36 -0.22 12.47
CA MET A 1 14.02 0.31 12.16
C MET A 1 13.60 -0.29 10.82
N PRO A 2 12.52 -1.07 10.76
CA PRO A 2 12.03 -1.64 9.51
C PRO A 2 11.48 -0.53 8.60
N VAL A 3 11.56 -0.74 7.30
CA VAL A 3 10.94 0.12 6.28
C VAL A 3 9.99 -0.75 5.47
N PHE A 4 8.73 -0.36 5.38
CA PHE A 4 7.71 -1.07 4.60
C PHE A 4 7.42 -0.26 3.33
N ALA A 5 7.26 -0.94 2.19
CA ALA A 5 7.03 -0.27 0.90
C ALA A 5 6.07 -1.07 0.03
N THR A 6 5.26 -0.36 -0.77
CA THR A 6 4.50 -0.94 -1.90
C THR A 6 5.15 -0.53 -3.21
N LEU A 7 4.88 -1.26 -4.27
CA LEU A 7 5.37 -0.90 -5.60
C LEU A 7 4.43 0.09 -6.29
N GLY A 8 5.03 1.09 -6.91
CA GLY A 8 4.33 2.05 -7.75
C GLY A 8 4.30 1.68 -9.23
N ASN A 9 3.52 2.43 -10.00
CA ASN A 9 3.41 2.24 -11.45
C ASN A 9 4.74 2.39 -12.21
N HIS A 10 5.75 3.05 -11.60
CA HIS A 10 7.08 3.24 -12.18
C HIS A 10 8.10 2.17 -11.78
N ASP A 11 7.83 1.39 -10.74
CA ASP A 11 8.73 0.30 -10.32
C ASP A 11 8.68 -0.89 -11.29
N ASP A 12 7.69 -0.90 -12.19
CA ASP A 12 7.54 -1.87 -13.28
C ASP A 12 8.11 -1.41 -14.63
N MET A 13 8.92 -0.35 -14.70
CA MET A 13 9.46 0.19 -15.96
C MET A 13 10.49 -0.72 -16.66
N GLY A 14 10.16 -2.00 -16.85
CA GLY A 14 10.91 -3.01 -17.58
C GLY A 14 11.49 -4.12 -16.70
N ASN A 15 11.57 -3.95 -15.37
CA ASN A 15 12.13 -4.98 -14.49
C ASN A 15 11.76 -4.82 -12.99
N THR A 16 10.51 -5.13 -12.63
CA THR A 16 10.09 -5.26 -11.23
C THR A 16 11.04 -6.20 -10.43
N GLY A 17 11.60 -7.22 -11.07
CA GLY A 17 12.57 -8.14 -10.44
C GLY A 17 13.82 -7.44 -9.91
N SER A 18 14.37 -6.47 -10.65
CA SER A 18 15.55 -5.70 -10.21
C SER A 18 15.27 -4.87 -8.97
N VAL A 19 14.08 -4.25 -8.87
CA VAL A 19 13.68 -3.48 -7.68
C VAL A 19 13.58 -4.40 -6.46
N LEU A 20 12.94 -5.56 -6.61
CA LEU A 20 12.82 -6.53 -5.53
C LEU A 20 14.17 -7.12 -5.12
N ASP A 21 15.10 -7.31 -6.05
CA ASP A 21 16.45 -7.76 -5.75
C ASP A 21 17.28 -6.70 -5.00
N ILE A 22 17.02 -5.41 -5.25
CA ILE A 22 17.55 -4.33 -4.41
C ILE A 22 16.94 -4.42 -3.01
N PHE A 23 15.61 -4.56 -2.89
CA PHE A 23 14.94 -4.65 -1.58
C PHE A 23 15.50 -5.80 -0.73
N LYS A 24 15.71 -6.99 -1.32
CA LYS A 24 16.35 -8.14 -0.64
C LYS A 24 17.73 -7.84 -0.06
N LYS A 25 18.46 -6.89 -0.64
CA LYS A 25 19.81 -6.46 -0.18
C LYS A 25 19.74 -5.34 0.86
N THR A 26 18.54 -4.88 1.22
CA THR A 26 18.29 -3.77 2.14
C THR A 26 17.41 -4.21 3.31
N LYS A 27 17.00 -3.27 4.16
CA LYS A 27 16.03 -3.49 5.25
C LYS A 27 14.60 -3.14 4.85
N ILE A 28 14.34 -2.99 3.54
CA ILE A 28 13.02 -2.69 2.99
C ILE A 28 12.24 -4.00 2.87
N ILE A 29 11.06 -4.03 3.45
CA ILE A 29 10.12 -5.13 3.40
C ILE A 29 9.02 -4.74 2.41
N PRO A 30 9.00 -5.32 1.20
CA PRO A 30 7.93 -5.06 0.26
C PRO A 30 6.62 -5.67 0.75
N LEU A 31 5.54 -4.89 0.76
CA LEU A 31 4.19 -5.32 1.06
C LEU A 31 3.40 -5.44 -0.25
N ARG A 32 3.74 -6.47 -1.03
CA ARG A 32 3.11 -6.76 -2.32
C ARG A 32 1.75 -7.43 -2.14
N ASN A 33 0.68 -6.65 -2.02
CA ASN A 33 -0.67 -7.18 -1.79
C ASN A 33 -0.69 -8.17 -0.60
N GLN A 34 -0.03 -7.77 0.49
CA GLN A 34 0.08 -8.55 1.71
C GLN A 34 0.03 -7.65 2.94
N SER A 35 -0.26 -8.25 4.10
CA SER A 35 -0.25 -7.55 5.38
C SER A 35 0.76 -8.15 6.35
N LEU A 36 1.15 -7.36 7.33
CA LEU A 36 1.87 -7.83 8.52
C LEU A 36 1.40 -7.07 9.75
N VAL A 37 1.76 -7.58 10.92
CA VAL A 37 1.53 -6.90 12.19
C VAL A 37 2.87 -6.49 12.77
N GLU A 38 3.05 -5.20 13.04
CA GLU A 38 4.23 -4.63 13.67
C GLU A 38 3.78 -3.85 14.91
N LYS A 39 4.25 -4.26 16.09
CA LYS A 39 3.93 -3.61 17.38
C LYS A 39 2.43 -3.39 17.63
N GLY A 40 1.59 -4.33 17.21
CA GLY A 40 0.14 -4.27 17.40
C GLY A 40 -0.61 -3.41 16.36
N ILE A 41 0.09 -2.87 15.36
CA ILE A 41 -0.53 -2.19 14.22
C ILE A 41 -0.49 -3.13 13.02
N GLN A 42 -1.62 -3.31 12.35
CA GLN A 42 -1.66 -4.02 11.08
C GLN A 42 -1.30 -3.06 9.95
N ILE A 43 -0.33 -3.46 9.13
CA ILE A 43 0.10 -2.70 7.95
C ILE A 43 -0.27 -3.52 6.73
N VAL A 44 -1.16 -2.97 5.92
CA VAL A 44 -1.74 -3.60 4.72
C VAL A 44 -1.14 -2.88 3.52
N GLY A 45 -0.33 -3.54 2.71
CA GLY A 45 0.26 -2.93 1.52
C GLY A 45 -0.40 -3.39 0.24
N ILE A 46 -0.82 -2.46 -0.59
CA ILE A 46 -1.37 -2.72 -1.92
C ILE A 46 -0.50 -2.01 -2.95
N ASP A 47 0.01 -2.79 -3.91
CA ASP A 47 0.77 -2.26 -5.03
C ASP A 47 -0.13 -1.44 -5.96
N ASP A 48 0.49 -0.71 -6.89
CA ASP A 48 -0.20 -0.04 -7.97
C ASP A 48 -1.19 -0.96 -8.70
N LYS A 49 -2.29 -0.36 -9.17
CA LYS A 49 -3.33 -1.04 -9.94
C LYS A 49 -2.80 -1.77 -11.18
N SER A 50 -1.68 -1.34 -11.77
CA SER A 50 -1.00 -2.03 -12.86
C SER A 50 -0.66 -3.49 -12.52
N TYR A 51 -0.42 -3.79 -11.24
CA TYR A 51 -0.08 -5.13 -10.75
C TYR A 51 -1.29 -6.01 -10.41
N TRP A 52 -2.51 -5.51 -10.53
CA TRP A 52 -3.70 -6.23 -10.11
C TRP A 52 -4.18 -7.26 -11.15
N ASN A 53 -3.62 -7.29 -12.36
CA ASN A 53 -3.97 -8.25 -13.42
C ASN A 53 -5.48 -8.27 -13.75
N GLY A 54 -6.12 -7.10 -13.76
CA GLY A 54 -7.56 -6.96 -14.02
C GLY A 54 -8.46 -7.12 -12.79
N ARG A 55 -7.91 -7.50 -11.62
CA ARG A 55 -8.64 -7.54 -10.36
C ARG A 55 -9.02 -6.13 -9.90
N THR A 56 -10.06 -6.09 -9.09
CA THR A 56 -10.56 -4.93 -8.35
C THR A 56 -9.87 -4.83 -6.98
N LEU A 57 -9.95 -3.64 -6.36
CA LEU A 57 -9.43 -3.41 -5.01
C LEU A 57 -10.00 -4.40 -3.99
N THR A 58 -11.30 -4.69 -4.07
CA THR A 58 -11.99 -5.61 -3.15
C THR A 58 -11.47 -7.03 -3.31
N GLU A 59 -11.28 -7.51 -4.55
CA GLU A 59 -10.70 -8.83 -4.79
C GLU A 59 -9.28 -8.95 -4.21
N VAL A 60 -8.46 -7.90 -4.34
CA VAL A 60 -7.09 -7.88 -3.77
C VAL A 60 -7.11 -7.90 -2.23
N LEU A 61 -8.03 -7.19 -1.60
CA LEU A 61 -8.18 -7.15 -0.14
C LEU A 61 -8.74 -8.47 0.43
N ASP A 62 -9.66 -9.11 -0.31
CA ASP A 62 -10.39 -10.29 0.13
C ASP A 62 -9.57 -11.58 0.01
N GLU A 63 -8.79 -11.72 -1.07
CA GLU A 63 -8.00 -12.95 -1.39
C GLU A 63 -7.03 -13.35 -0.27
N SER A 64 -6.63 -12.39 0.55
CA SER A 64 -5.54 -12.49 1.51
C SER A 64 -5.99 -12.34 2.97
N LYS A 65 -7.30 -12.17 3.21
CA LYS A 65 -7.88 -11.82 4.53
C LYS A 65 -7.03 -10.75 5.22
N MET A 66 -6.60 -9.76 4.43
CA MET A 66 -5.51 -8.85 4.80
C MET A 66 -5.85 -7.88 5.91
N VAL A 67 -7.12 -7.80 6.31
CA VAL A 67 -7.64 -6.78 7.22
C VAL A 67 -8.33 -7.49 8.37
N SER A 68 -7.90 -7.17 9.58
CA SER A 68 -8.45 -7.68 10.84
C SER A 68 -9.37 -6.64 11.47
N ASN A 69 -10.41 -7.09 12.16
CA ASN A 69 -11.28 -6.19 12.95
C ASN A 69 -10.68 -5.83 14.32
N ASP A 70 -9.62 -6.52 14.75
CA ASP A 70 -9.10 -6.44 16.12
C ASP A 70 -7.88 -5.53 16.27
N LEU A 71 -7.36 -4.98 15.17
CA LEU A 71 -6.12 -4.21 15.13
C LEU A 71 -6.35 -2.86 14.46
N PHE A 72 -5.62 -1.84 14.94
CA PHE A 72 -5.51 -0.58 14.22
C PHE A 72 -4.81 -0.84 12.88
N THR A 73 -5.49 -0.55 11.79
CA THR A 73 -5.07 -0.95 10.45
C THR A 73 -4.73 0.25 9.58
N ILE A 74 -3.49 0.26 9.09
CA ILE A 74 -2.98 1.23 8.13
C ILE A 74 -2.92 0.57 6.76
N LEU A 75 -3.68 1.09 5.80
CA LEU A 75 -3.54 0.79 4.39
C LEU A 75 -2.45 1.68 3.78
N VAL A 76 -1.43 1.07 3.20
CA VAL A 76 -0.40 1.73 2.39
C VAL A 76 -0.70 1.41 0.93
N SER A 77 -0.99 2.43 0.13
CA SER A 77 -1.38 2.30 -1.28
C SER A 77 -0.53 3.23 -2.15
N HIS A 78 -0.15 2.77 -3.35
CA HIS A 78 0.56 3.69 -4.27
C HIS A 78 -0.36 4.82 -4.75
N GLN A 79 -1.63 4.54 -5.00
CA GLN A 79 -2.61 5.53 -5.44
C GLN A 79 -3.74 5.69 -4.42
N PRO A 80 -4.36 6.88 -4.32
CA PRO A 80 -5.52 7.09 -3.45
C PRO A 80 -6.67 6.17 -3.86
N GLN A 81 -7.20 5.41 -2.91
CA GLN A 81 -8.32 4.52 -3.15
C GLN A 81 -9.66 5.23 -2.97
N HIS A 82 -10.70 4.69 -3.60
CA HIS A 82 -12.04 5.23 -3.44
C HIS A 82 -12.59 4.93 -2.04
N LEU A 83 -12.80 5.97 -1.23
CA LEU A 83 -13.31 5.87 0.15
C LEU A 83 -14.57 5.00 0.27
N LYS A 84 -15.50 5.09 -0.68
CA LYS A 84 -16.73 4.25 -0.69
C LYS A 84 -16.47 2.74 -0.79
N LYS A 85 -15.34 2.34 -1.38
CA LYS A 85 -14.95 0.93 -1.46
C LYS A 85 -14.29 0.48 -0.16
N LEU A 86 -13.47 1.35 0.43
CA LEU A 86 -12.77 1.08 1.69
C LEU A 86 -13.69 1.09 2.91
N SER A 87 -14.85 1.77 2.86
CA SER A 87 -15.78 1.86 4.00
C SER A 87 -16.35 0.52 4.47
N ASN A 88 -16.20 -0.55 3.69
CA ASN A 88 -16.62 -1.91 4.06
C ASN A 88 -15.51 -2.71 4.76
N TYR A 89 -14.31 -2.14 4.90
CA TYR A 89 -13.15 -2.77 5.50
C TYR A 89 -12.77 -2.05 6.80
N PRO A 90 -12.29 -2.78 7.83
CA PRO A 90 -11.80 -2.18 9.07
C PRO A 90 -10.43 -1.53 8.85
N ILE A 91 -10.38 -0.44 8.08
CA ILE A 91 -9.18 0.36 7.80
C ILE A 91 -9.33 1.70 8.50
N ASP A 92 -8.42 1.99 9.42
CA ASP A 92 -8.46 3.21 10.23
C ASP A 92 -7.74 4.38 9.56
N LEU A 93 -6.71 4.09 8.75
CA LEU A 93 -5.91 5.09 8.06
C LEU A 93 -5.47 4.58 6.68
N GLU A 94 -5.62 5.41 5.65
CA GLU A 94 -4.97 5.22 4.36
C GLU A 94 -3.80 6.20 4.20
N LEU A 95 -2.63 5.68 3.84
CA LEU A 95 -1.46 6.43 3.39
C LEU A 95 -1.28 6.17 1.89
N ALA A 96 -1.72 7.12 1.07
CA ALA A 96 -1.68 7.01 -0.38
C ALA A 96 -0.58 7.88 -1.00
N GLY A 97 0.10 7.34 -2.02
CA GLY A 97 1.12 8.04 -2.81
C GLY A 97 0.56 8.67 -4.10
N HIS A 98 1.39 8.64 -5.15
CA HIS A 98 1.12 9.01 -6.55
C HIS A 98 0.69 10.46 -6.85
N THR A 99 0.09 11.17 -5.91
CA THR A 99 -0.47 12.51 -6.18
C THR A 99 0.60 13.58 -6.38
N HIS A 100 1.84 13.37 -5.89
CA HIS A 100 3.01 14.27 -5.90
C HIS A 100 2.78 15.67 -5.28
N ASN A 101 1.62 16.28 -5.50
CA ASN A 101 1.09 17.50 -4.90
C ASN A 101 0.70 17.36 -3.42
N GLY A 102 0.85 16.16 -2.86
CA GLY A 102 0.51 15.84 -1.48
C GLY A 102 -1.00 15.77 -1.22
N GLN A 103 -1.33 15.28 -0.03
CA GLN A 103 -2.72 15.12 0.44
C GLN A 103 -2.94 15.74 1.83
N PHE A 104 -1.88 16.26 2.44
CA PHE A 104 -1.91 16.87 3.78
C PHE A 104 -1.96 18.39 3.67
N ILE A 105 -2.91 19.01 4.38
CA ILE A 105 -2.91 20.46 4.58
C ILE A 105 -1.96 20.77 5.75
N PRO A 106 -1.11 21.82 5.69
CA PRO A 106 -1.00 22.82 4.63
C PRO A 106 0.08 22.51 3.58
N VAL A 107 0.62 21.28 3.56
CA VAL A 107 1.67 20.89 2.60
C VAL A 107 1.20 21.13 1.16
N THR A 108 -0.08 20.92 0.87
CA THR A 108 -0.72 21.24 -0.42
C THR A 108 -0.76 22.73 -0.79
N TRP A 109 -0.41 23.67 0.11
CA TRP A 109 -0.41 25.12 -0.17
C TRP A 109 0.94 25.66 -0.61
N ILE A 110 2.00 24.86 -0.46
CA ILE A 110 3.38 25.27 -0.74
C ILE A 110 4.08 24.34 -1.76
N ILE A 111 3.35 23.37 -2.32
CA ILE A 111 3.78 22.55 -3.46
C ILE A 111 3.27 23.20 -4.75
#